data_AF-A0A7K5CAW9-F1
#
_entry.id   AF-A0A7K5CAW9-F1
#
_cell.length_a   1.000
_cell.length_b   1.000
_cell.length_c   1.000
_cell.angle_alpha   90.00
_cell.angle_beta   90.00
_cell.angle_gamma   90.00
#
_symmetry.space_group_name_H-M   'P 1'
#
loop_
_entity.id
_entity.type
_entity.pdbx_description
1 polymer ?
#
loop_
_entity_poly.entity_id
_entity_poly.type
_entity_poly.pdbx_seq_one_letter_code
_entity_poly.pdbx_strand_id
1 'polypeptide(L)'
;WLVIAVGLVRAYLAKGSYHSLYYSIEKPLKFFQTGALLEILHCALGIVPSSVVLTAFQVMSRVFLTWAVTHSVKEVQSEDSVLLFVVAWTITEIIRYSFYTFSLLNHLPYLIKWARYTLFIVLYPMGVSGELLTIYAALPFVRQSGLYSISLPNKYNFSFDYYTFLILVMISYIPIFPQLYFHMLHQRRKVLSHTEEHKKSE
;
A
#
# COMPACT_ATOMS: atom_id res chain seq x y z
N TRP A 1 -5.93 6.24 -9.17
CA TRP A 1 -6.81 5.39 -8.34
C TRP A 1 -8.20 5.14 -8.94
N LEU A 2 -9.07 6.14 -9.16
CA LEU A 2 -10.41 5.88 -9.77
C LEU A 2 -10.36 5.08 -11.10
N VAL A 3 -9.39 5.33 -11.97
CA VAL A 3 -9.16 4.55 -13.19
C VAL A 3 -8.89 3.06 -12.91
N ILE A 4 -8.16 2.74 -11.83
CA ILE A 4 -7.92 1.35 -11.39
C ILE A 4 -9.23 0.76 -10.88
N ALA A 5 -10.00 1.47 -10.03
CA ALA A 5 -11.29 1.01 -9.55
C ALA A 5 -12.27 0.66 -10.69
N VAL A 6 -12.37 1.52 -11.71
CA VAL A 6 -13.17 1.27 -12.91
C VAL A 6 -12.62 0.09 -13.73
N GLY A 7 -11.30 -0.08 -13.80
CA GLY A 7 -10.66 -1.26 -14.41
C GLY A 7 -11.02 -2.57 -13.70
N LEU A 8 -10.91 -2.60 -12.36
CA LEU A 8 -11.28 -3.74 -11.52
C LEU A 8 -12.75 -4.14 -11.72
N VAL A 9 -13.67 -3.17 -11.62
CA VAL A 9 -15.12 -3.40 -11.77
C VAL A 9 -15.46 -3.86 -13.20
N ARG A 10 -14.86 -3.24 -14.24
CA ARG A 10 -15.08 -3.66 -15.63
C ARG A 10 -14.59 -5.08 -15.89
N ALA A 11 -13.42 -5.45 -15.38
CA ALA A 11 -12.90 -6.81 -15.56
C ALA A 11 -13.78 -7.85 -14.86
N TYR A 12 -14.17 -7.61 -13.60
CA TYR A 12 -15.08 -8.47 -12.83
C TYR A 12 -16.42 -8.69 -13.55
N LEU A 13 -16.98 -7.65 -14.15
CA LEU A 13 -18.22 -7.73 -14.93
C LEU A 13 -18.04 -8.36 -16.32
N ALA A 14 -16.88 -8.22 -16.96
CA ALA A 14 -16.66 -8.67 -18.34
C ALA A 14 -16.36 -10.17 -18.45
N LYS A 15 -15.46 -10.69 -17.60
CA LYS A 15 -15.12 -12.13 -17.51
C LYS A 15 -14.58 -12.44 -16.11
N GLY A 16 -15.10 -13.49 -15.46
CA GLY A 16 -14.59 -14.00 -14.18
C GLY A 16 -13.23 -14.71 -14.26
N SER A 17 -12.28 -14.18 -15.04
CA SER A 17 -10.92 -14.70 -15.19
C SER A 17 -9.91 -13.63 -14.80
N TYR A 18 -9.44 -13.70 -13.54
CA TYR A 18 -8.60 -12.67 -12.94
C TYR A 18 -7.20 -12.59 -13.54
N HIS A 19 -6.70 -13.61 -14.23
CA HIS A 19 -5.34 -13.62 -14.79
C HIS A 19 -5.05 -12.51 -15.84
N SER A 20 -6.07 -11.96 -16.51
CA SER A 20 -5.88 -10.82 -17.43
C SER A 20 -6.09 -9.44 -16.76
N LEU A 21 -6.54 -9.43 -15.50
CA LEU A 21 -6.75 -8.23 -14.71
C LEU A 21 -5.46 -7.43 -14.57
N TYR A 22 -4.39 -8.09 -14.09
CA TYR A 22 -3.14 -7.41 -13.73
C TYR A 22 -2.52 -6.68 -14.93
N TYR A 23 -2.47 -7.31 -16.10
CA TYR A 23 -2.00 -6.69 -17.34
C TYR A 23 -2.72 -5.38 -17.70
N SER A 24 -4.01 -5.25 -17.33
CA SER A 24 -4.79 -4.04 -17.56
C SER A 24 -4.54 -2.94 -16.51
N ILE A 25 -4.22 -3.32 -15.27
CA ILE A 25 -4.00 -2.39 -14.15
C ILE A 25 -2.51 -2.09 -13.85
N GLU A 26 -1.56 -2.88 -14.34
CA GLU A 26 -0.13 -2.75 -14.03
C GLU A 26 0.40 -1.36 -14.38
N LYS A 27 0.09 -0.89 -15.60
CA LYS A 27 0.54 0.42 -16.11
C LYS A 27 0.02 1.58 -15.24
N PRO A 28 -1.30 1.74 -14.99
CA PRO A 28 -1.77 2.78 -14.09
C PRO A 28 -1.33 2.56 -12.63
N LEU A 29 -1.21 1.32 -12.14
CA LEU A 29 -0.72 1.03 -10.78
C LEU A 29 0.71 1.54 -10.59
N LYS A 30 1.64 1.18 -11.49
CA LYS A 30 3.02 1.69 -11.48
C LYS A 30 3.04 3.22 -11.57
N PHE A 31 2.24 3.83 -12.45
CA PHE A 31 2.16 5.28 -12.57
C PHE A 31 1.69 5.97 -11.27
N PHE A 32 0.61 5.49 -10.66
CA PHE A 32 0.11 6.07 -9.40
C PHE A 32 1.05 5.81 -8.21
N GLN A 33 1.74 4.66 -8.15
CA GLN A 33 2.71 4.37 -7.09
C GLN A 33 4.00 5.18 -7.22
N THR A 34 4.57 5.30 -8.43
CA THR A 34 5.71 6.20 -8.66
C THR A 34 5.31 7.67 -8.43
N GLY A 35 4.09 8.06 -8.80
CA GLY A 35 3.54 9.38 -8.48
C GLY A 35 3.38 9.65 -6.97
N ALA A 36 3.19 8.62 -6.14
CA ALA A 36 3.10 8.77 -4.69
C ALA A 36 4.44 9.19 -4.03
N LEU A 37 5.58 9.08 -4.73
CA LEU A 37 6.85 9.65 -4.27
C LEU A 37 6.77 11.18 -4.09
N LEU A 38 5.90 11.86 -4.87
CA LEU A 38 5.64 13.30 -4.71
C LEU A 38 4.93 13.62 -3.39
N GLU A 39 4.21 12.67 -2.77
CA GLU A 39 3.61 12.86 -1.45
C GLU A 39 4.67 12.94 -0.35
N ILE A 40 5.79 12.21 -0.49
CA ILE A 40 6.95 12.33 0.41
C ILE A 40 7.53 13.76 0.30
N LEU A 41 7.66 14.27 -0.93
CA LEU A 41 8.13 15.63 -1.20
C LEU A 41 7.16 16.70 -0.66
N HIS A 42 5.84 16.53 -0.82
CA HIS A 42 4.84 17.44 -0.25
C HIS A 42 4.84 17.45 1.29
N CYS A 43 5.09 16.29 1.94
CA CYS A 43 5.31 16.24 3.39
C CYS A 43 6.62 16.93 3.79
N ALA A 44 7.71 16.73 3.03
CA ALA A 44 9.02 17.34 3.30
C ALA A 44 9.00 18.87 3.15
N LEU A 45 8.17 19.40 2.23
CA LEU A 45 7.92 20.83 2.04
C LEU A 45 6.86 21.40 3.00
N GLY A 46 6.33 20.61 3.94
CA GLY A 46 5.32 21.05 4.91
C GLY A 46 3.92 21.31 4.34
N ILE A 47 3.67 21.01 3.06
CA ILE A 47 2.37 21.19 2.38
C ILE A 47 1.32 20.23 2.96
N VAL A 48 1.75 19.05 3.43
CA VAL A 48 0.90 18.06 4.09
C VAL A 48 1.37 17.89 5.55
N PRO A 49 0.49 18.09 6.56
CA PRO A 49 0.85 17.94 7.98
C PRO A 49 0.93 16.45 8.37
N SER A 50 1.97 15.77 7.91
CA SER A 50 2.28 14.36 8.18
C SER A 50 3.77 14.17 8.45
N SER A 51 4.14 13.13 9.18
CA SER A 51 5.56 12.78 9.34
C SER A 51 6.12 12.32 7.99
N VAL A 52 7.17 13.01 7.52
CA VAL A 52 7.90 12.67 6.29
C VAL A 52 8.38 11.22 6.35
N VAL A 53 8.92 10.79 7.50
CA VAL A 53 9.46 9.44 7.71
C VAL A 53 8.37 8.38 7.63
N LEU A 54 7.23 8.57 8.32
CA LEU A 54 6.11 7.60 8.26
C LEU A 54 5.49 7.53 6.85
N THR A 55 5.36 8.69 6.19
CA THR A 55 4.87 8.77 4.81
C THR A 55 5.83 8.07 3.84
N ALA A 56 7.15 8.27 4.03
CA ALA A 56 8.18 7.62 3.23
C ALA A 56 8.13 6.09 3.37
N PHE A 57 8.06 5.53 4.60
CA PHE A 57 7.92 4.08 4.78
C PHE A 57 6.65 3.53 4.11
N GLN A 58 5.51 4.22 4.24
CA GLN A 58 4.23 3.80 3.66
C GLN A 58 4.19 3.89 2.12
N VAL A 59 4.90 4.85 1.51
CA VAL A 59 5.02 4.94 0.04
C VAL A 59 6.06 3.94 -0.46
N MET A 60 7.27 3.93 0.13
CA MET A 60 8.38 3.08 -0.31
C MET A 60 8.06 1.59 -0.23
N SER A 61 7.31 1.12 0.78
CA SER A 61 6.89 -0.28 0.86
C SER A 61 6.04 -0.71 -0.35
N ARG A 62 5.11 0.16 -0.78
CA ARG A 62 4.19 -0.13 -1.88
C ARG A 62 4.84 0.06 -3.25
N VAL A 63 5.73 1.04 -3.38
CA VAL A 63 6.62 1.19 -4.55
C VAL A 63 7.52 -0.05 -4.67
N PHE A 64 8.12 -0.52 -3.57
CA PHE A 64 8.93 -1.74 -3.53
C PHE A 64 8.14 -2.97 -3.98
N LEU A 65 6.95 -3.23 -3.44
CA LEU A 65 6.13 -4.37 -3.85
C LEU A 65 5.79 -4.29 -5.35
N THR A 66 5.40 -3.11 -5.84
CA THR A 66 4.97 -2.89 -7.23
C THR A 66 6.13 -3.04 -8.25
N TRP A 67 7.35 -2.66 -7.88
CA TRP A 67 8.50 -2.59 -8.80
C TRP A 67 9.57 -3.67 -8.59
N ALA A 68 9.81 -4.13 -7.37
CA ALA A 68 10.81 -5.17 -7.10
C ALA A 68 10.18 -6.57 -7.02
N VAL A 69 8.95 -6.68 -6.52
CA VAL A 69 8.27 -7.99 -6.38
C VAL A 69 7.40 -8.28 -7.61
N THR A 70 6.26 -7.61 -7.78
CA THR A 70 5.28 -7.98 -8.82
C THR A 70 5.68 -7.60 -10.24
N HIS A 71 6.71 -6.78 -10.45
CA HIS A 71 7.26 -6.54 -11.79
C HIS A 71 8.34 -7.56 -12.16
N SER A 72 9.23 -7.90 -11.23
CA SER A 72 10.37 -8.79 -11.48
C SER A 72 9.97 -10.27 -11.48
N VAL A 73 8.98 -10.66 -10.66
CA VAL A 73 8.38 -12.00 -10.65
C VAL A 73 7.00 -11.92 -11.30
N LYS A 74 6.94 -12.27 -12.59
CA LYS A 74 5.70 -12.17 -13.40
C LYS A 74 4.68 -13.25 -13.03
N GLU A 75 5.16 -14.37 -12.51
CA GLU A 75 4.41 -15.53 -12.06
C GLU A 75 3.45 -15.18 -10.92
N VAL A 76 3.85 -14.23 -10.06
CA VAL A 76 3.02 -13.74 -8.95
C VAL A 76 1.92 -12.79 -9.42
N GLN A 77 2.00 -12.22 -10.63
CA GLN A 77 0.95 -11.32 -11.17
C GLN A 77 -0.41 -12.02 -11.39
N SER A 78 -0.42 -13.35 -11.46
CA SER A 78 -1.63 -14.16 -11.60
C SER A 78 -2.30 -14.56 -10.28
N GLU A 79 -1.69 -14.25 -9.13
CA GLU A 79 -2.14 -14.65 -7.79
C GLU A 79 -3.28 -13.78 -7.22
N ASP A 80 -4.24 -14.39 -6.52
CA ASP A 80 -5.33 -13.69 -5.84
C ASP A 80 -4.84 -12.73 -4.74
N SER A 81 -3.64 -12.96 -4.19
CA SER A 81 -2.97 -12.05 -3.25
C SER A 81 -2.75 -10.65 -3.82
N VAL A 82 -2.54 -10.55 -5.14
CA VAL A 82 -2.37 -9.29 -5.86
C VAL A 82 -3.70 -8.53 -5.98
N LEU A 83 -4.80 -9.22 -6.28
CA LEU A 83 -6.13 -8.63 -6.26
C LEU A 83 -6.46 -8.06 -4.87
N LEU A 84 -6.14 -8.81 -3.81
CA LEU A 84 -6.41 -8.43 -2.43
C LEU A 84 -5.74 -7.10 -2.04
N PHE A 85 -4.43 -6.95 -2.24
CA PHE A 85 -3.75 -5.69 -1.90
C PHE A 85 -4.15 -4.55 -2.85
N VAL A 86 -4.35 -4.81 -4.14
CA VAL A 86 -4.76 -3.77 -5.11
C VAL A 86 -6.13 -3.17 -4.75
N VAL A 87 -7.10 -4.00 -4.35
CA VAL A 87 -8.42 -3.53 -3.88
C VAL A 87 -8.27 -2.72 -2.60
N ALA A 88 -7.55 -3.24 -1.61
CA ALA A 88 -7.34 -2.56 -0.32
C ALA A 88 -6.65 -1.20 -0.49
N TRP A 89 -5.58 -1.12 -1.30
CA TRP A 89 -4.92 0.12 -1.68
C TRP A 89 -5.88 1.06 -2.40
N THR A 90 -6.60 0.59 -3.42
CA THR A 90 -7.46 1.44 -4.26
C THR A 90 -8.57 2.13 -3.45
N ILE A 91 -9.21 1.40 -2.53
CA ILE A 91 -10.24 1.97 -1.64
C ILE A 91 -9.61 2.97 -0.66
N THR A 92 -8.51 2.58 0.00
CA THR A 92 -7.78 3.45 0.95
C THR A 92 -7.33 4.76 0.30
N GLU A 93 -6.85 4.68 -0.94
CA GLU A 93 -6.35 5.80 -1.71
C GLU A 93 -7.44 6.77 -2.16
N ILE A 94 -8.58 6.25 -2.63
CA ILE A 94 -9.75 7.09 -2.94
C ILE A 94 -10.17 7.88 -1.70
N ILE A 95 -10.27 7.23 -0.53
CA ILE A 95 -10.60 7.90 0.73
C ILE A 95 -9.53 8.92 1.14
N ARG A 96 -8.24 8.58 1.01
CA ARG A 96 -7.11 9.48 1.35
C ARG A 96 -7.13 10.75 0.50
N TYR A 97 -7.23 10.64 -0.82
CA TYR A 97 -7.26 11.80 -1.70
C TYR A 97 -8.55 12.61 -1.57
N SER A 98 -9.73 11.96 -1.46
CA SER A 98 -10.98 12.69 -1.19
C SER A 98 -10.88 13.51 0.11
N PHE A 99 -10.36 12.93 1.20
CA PHE A 99 -10.13 13.67 2.44
C PHE A 99 -9.22 14.89 2.23
N TYR A 100 -8.12 14.76 1.49
CA TYR A 100 -7.22 15.90 1.22
C TYR A 100 -7.91 16.97 0.35
N THR A 101 -8.63 16.60 -0.71
CA THR A 101 -9.40 17.55 -1.54
C THR A 101 -10.42 18.31 -0.71
N PHE A 102 -11.25 17.62 0.07
CA PHE A 102 -12.27 18.27 0.90
C PHE A 102 -11.68 19.10 2.06
N SER A 103 -10.51 18.71 2.59
CA SER A 103 -9.77 19.51 3.57
C SER A 103 -9.20 20.80 2.97
N LEU A 104 -8.78 20.79 1.69
CA LEU A 104 -8.30 21.99 0.99
C LEU A 104 -9.46 22.95 0.61
N LEU A 105 -10.67 22.40 0.40
CA LEU A 105 -11.88 23.18 0.16
C LEU A 105 -12.52 23.75 1.44
N ASN A 106 -11.87 23.60 2.61
CA ASN A 106 -12.38 23.98 3.94
C ASN A 106 -13.75 23.38 4.33
N HIS A 107 -14.26 22.41 3.57
CA HIS A 107 -15.54 21.75 3.82
C HIS A 107 -15.32 20.23 3.77
N LEU A 108 -15.14 19.61 4.94
CA LEU A 108 -14.84 18.19 5.08
C LEU A 108 -16.08 17.39 5.53
N PRO A 109 -16.76 16.64 4.63
CA PRO A 109 -17.94 15.87 4.99
C PRO A 109 -17.65 14.82 6.07
N TYR A 110 -18.55 14.70 7.05
CA TYR A 110 -18.41 13.73 8.15
C TYR A 110 -18.20 12.31 7.64
N LEU A 111 -18.91 11.89 6.58
CA LEU A 111 -18.79 10.56 5.98
C LEU A 111 -17.35 10.23 5.52
N ILE A 112 -16.63 11.21 4.97
CA ILE A 112 -15.26 11.02 4.46
C ILE A 112 -14.25 11.01 5.61
N LYS A 113 -14.45 11.86 6.62
CA LYS A 113 -13.70 11.82 7.89
C LYS A 113 -13.88 10.46 8.58
N TRP A 114 -15.12 10.01 8.75
CA TRP A 114 -15.49 8.73 9.36
C TRP A 114 -14.93 7.53 8.58
N ALA A 115 -15.02 7.55 7.24
CA ALA A 115 -14.48 6.49 6.38
C ALA A 115 -12.96 6.35 6.57
N ARG A 116 -12.21 7.46 6.53
CA ARG A 116 -10.75 7.47 6.76
C ARG A 116 -10.37 6.86 8.11
N TYR A 117 -11.13 7.19 9.16
CA TYR A 117 -10.85 6.74 10.54
C TYR A 117 -11.62 5.47 10.97
N THR A 118 -12.31 4.77 10.06
CA THR A 118 -13.00 3.51 10.38
C THR A 118 -12.67 2.39 9.41
N LEU A 119 -12.64 2.63 8.09
CA LEU A 119 -12.39 1.58 7.11
C LEU A 119 -10.94 1.05 7.14
N PHE A 120 -9.98 1.82 7.68
CA PHE A 120 -8.61 1.35 7.89
C PHE A 120 -8.54 0.10 8.78
N ILE A 121 -9.51 -0.11 9.68
CA ILE A 121 -9.57 -1.28 10.59
C ILE A 121 -9.63 -2.59 9.79
N VAL A 122 -10.26 -2.59 8.61
CA VAL A 122 -10.37 -3.76 7.72
C VAL A 122 -9.37 -3.67 6.56
N LEU A 123 -9.26 -2.48 5.94
CA LEU A 123 -8.41 -2.28 4.76
C LEU A 123 -6.91 -2.39 5.06
N TYR A 124 -6.46 -2.04 6.27
CA TYR A 124 -5.03 -2.07 6.61
C TYR A 124 -4.52 -3.50 6.85
N PRO A 125 -5.20 -4.38 7.64
CA PRO A 125 -4.87 -5.81 7.67
C PRO A 125 -5.03 -6.50 6.31
N MET A 126 -6.07 -6.15 5.53
CA MET A 126 -6.31 -6.72 4.20
C MET A 126 -5.21 -6.37 3.19
N GLY A 127 -4.74 -5.11 3.19
CA GLY A 127 -3.60 -4.71 2.37
C GLY A 127 -2.36 -5.54 2.74
N VAL A 128 -1.98 -5.48 4.02
CA VAL A 128 -0.75 -6.09 4.53
C VAL A 128 -0.72 -7.62 4.38
N SER A 129 -1.85 -8.32 4.54
CA SER A 129 -1.89 -9.76 4.28
C SER A 129 -1.69 -10.08 2.79
N GLY A 130 -2.26 -9.27 1.88
CA GLY A 130 -2.02 -9.39 0.44
C GLY A 130 -0.56 -9.11 0.07
N GLU A 131 0.03 -8.05 0.62
CA GLU A 131 1.45 -7.68 0.44
C GLU A 131 2.38 -8.83 0.88
N LEU A 132 2.15 -9.42 2.07
CA LEU A 132 2.94 -10.53 2.60
C LEU A 132 2.74 -11.85 1.84
N LEU A 133 1.51 -12.17 1.42
CA LEU A 133 1.22 -13.36 0.60
C LEU A 133 1.87 -13.24 -0.79
N THR A 134 1.86 -12.04 -1.38
CA THR A 134 2.54 -11.74 -2.65
C THR A 134 4.05 -11.96 -2.54
N ILE A 135 4.68 -11.49 -1.45
CA ILE A 135 6.11 -11.74 -1.21
C ILE A 135 6.38 -13.23 -0.98
N TYR A 136 5.55 -13.91 -0.19
CA TYR A 136 5.69 -15.35 0.07
C TYR A 136 5.61 -16.19 -1.22
N ALA A 137 4.66 -15.87 -2.11
CA ALA A 137 4.54 -16.49 -3.42
C ALA A 137 5.75 -16.20 -4.34
N ALA A 138 6.43 -15.07 -4.18
CA ALA A 138 7.63 -14.72 -4.94
C ALA A 138 8.88 -15.50 -4.51
N LEU A 139 9.01 -15.87 -3.22
CA LEU A 139 10.18 -16.57 -2.67
C LEU A 139 10.65 -17.82 -3.46
N PRO A 140 9.79 -18.78 -3.86
CA PRO A 140 10.23 -19.94 -4.64
C PRO A 140 10.79 -19.55 -6.02
N PHE A 141 10.16 -18.60 -6.72
CA PHE A 141 10.62 -18.16 -8.04
C PHE A 141 11.95 -17.41 -7.95
N VAL A 142 12.12 -16.52 -6.97
CA VAL A 142 13.40 -15.83 -6.70
C VAL A 142 14.51 -16.84 -6.39
N ARG A 143 14.23 -17.85 -5.56
CA ARG A 143 15.20 -18.88 -5.19
C ARG A 143 15.61 -19.79 -6.35
N GLN A 144 14.71 -20.08 -7.29
CA GLN A 144 15.00 -20.89 -8.48
C GLN A 144 15.74 -20.11 -9.58
N SER A 145 15.42 -18.82 -9.73
CA SER A 145 15.97 -17.97 -10.80
C SER A 145 17.27 -17.26 -10.42
N GLY A 146 17.57 -17.10 -9.12
CA GLY A 146 18.68 -16.28 -8.64
C GLY A 146 18.51 -14.78 -8.90
N LEU A 147 17.27 -14.32 -9.15
CA LEU A 147 16.97 -12.92 -9.48
C LEU A 147 17.60 -11.94 -8.48
N TYR A 148 18.47 -11.07 -8.97
CA TYR A 148 19.23 -10.06 -8.23
C TYR A 148 20.22 -10.57 -7.15
N SER A 149 20.46 -11.89 -7.02
CA SER A 149 21.45 -12.40 -6.07
C SER A 149 22.87 -12.32 -6.66
N ILE A 150 23.73 -11.46 -6.08
CA ILE A 150 25.09 -11.19 -6.58
C ILE A 150 26.12 -11.93 -5.74
N SER A 151 26.61 -13.05 -6.27
CA SER A 151 27.70 -13.86 -5.70
C SER A 151 29.07 -13.29 -6.07
N LEU A 152 29.83 -12.81 -5.08
CA LEU A 152 31.20 -12.28 -5.28
C LEU A 152 32.25 -13.24 -4.68
N PRO A 153 33.32 -13.61 -5.42
CA PRO A 153 34.28 -14.63 -4.99
C PRO A 153 35.37 -14.06 -4.04
N ASN A 154 34.98 -13.32 -3.00
CA ASN A 154 35.92 -12.72 -2.04
C ASN A 154 35.55 -12.99 -0.58
N LYS A 155 36.57 -13.31 0.22
CA LYS A 155 36.49 -13.89 1.59
C LYS A 155 35.89 -12.98 2.67
N TYR A 156 35.55 -11.74 2.33
CA TYR A 156 35.02 -10.72 3.26
C TYR A 156 33.79 -9.94 2.72
N ASN A 157 33.25 -10.30 1.55
CA ASN A 157 32.18 -9.50 0.92
C ASN A 157 30.77 -9.92 1.36
N PHE A 158 29.94 -8.92 1.68
CA PHE A 158 28.48 -9.03 1.63
C PHE A 158 28.06 -9.51 0.22
N SER A 159 27.59 -10.75 0.11
CA SER A 159 26.85 -11.20 -1.07
C SER A 159 25.39 -10.81 -0.86
N PHE A 160 24.85 -9.93 -1.69
CA PHE A 160 23.44 -9.55 -1.60
C PHE A 160 22.60 -10.67 -2.20
N ASP A 161 21.92 -11.44 -1.34
CA ASP A 161 20.93 -12.43 -1.74
C ASP A 161 19.51 -11.83 -1.63
N TYR A 162 18.81 -11.77 -2.76
CA TYR A 162 17.48 -11.16 -2.82
C TYR A 162 16.42 -11.99 -2.10
N TYR A 163 16.58 -13.32 -2.03
CA TYR A 163 15.71 -14.20 -1.24
C TYR A 163 15.79 -13.88 0.27
N THR A 164 17.00 -13.78 0.81
CA THR A 164 17.24 -13.36 2.20
C THR A 164 16.75 -11.94 2.46
N PHE A 165 16.92 -11.02 1.51
CA PHE A 165 16.37 -9.66 1.61
C PHE A 165 14.83 -9.65 1.71
N LEU A 166 14.13 -10.43 0.88
CA LEU A 166 12.67 -10.55 0.96
C LEU A 166 12.18 -11.11 2.30
N ILE A 167 12.90 -12.08 2.87
CA ILE A 167 12.61 -12.59 4.23
C ILE A 167 12.79 -11.50 5.29
N LEU A 168 13.88 -10.71 5.21
CA LEU A 168 14.08 -9.56 6.12
C LEU A 168 12.98 -8.50 5.97
N VAL A 169 12.51 -8.25 4.75
CA VAL A 169 11.33 -7.39 4.52
C VAL A 169 10.10 -7.97 5.21
N MET A 170 9.75 -9.24 5.02
CA MET A 170 8.60 -9.87 5.70
C MET A 170 8.71 -9.79 7.23
N ILE A 171 9.89 -10.01 7.81
CA ILE A 171 10.14 -9.89 9.25
C ILE A 171 9.93 -8.45 9.73
N SER A 172 10.33 -7.45 8.94
CA SER A 172 10.19 -6.03 9.32
C SER A 172 8.73 -5.56 9.49
N TYR A 173 7.76 -6.24 8.87
CA TYR A 173 6.34 -5.95 9.09
C TYR A 173 5.90 -6.26 10.53
N ILE A 174 6.53 -7.23 11.21
CA ILE A 174 6.13 -7.65 12.57
C ILE A 174 6.20 -6.50 13.59
N PRO A 175 7.29 -5.72 13.70
CA PRO A 175 7.31 -4.52 14.55
C PRO A 175 6.60 -3.29 13.93
N ILE A 176 6.67 -3.10 12.61
CA ILE A 176 6.17 -1.89 11.95
C ILE A 176 4.63 -1.85 11.89
N PHE A 177 3.98 -2.98 11.62
CA PHE A 177 2.52 -3.06 11.46
C PHE A 177 1.75 -2.65 12.72
N PRO A 178 2.04 -3.20 13.93
CA PRO A 178 1.33 -2.81 15.15
C PRO A 178 1.54 -1.33 15.50
N GLN A 179 2.76 -0.81 15.34
CA GLN A 179 3.07 0.58 15.66
C GLN A 179 2.25 1.56 14.80
N LEU A 180 2.20 1.34 13.48
CA LEU A 180 1.39 2.15 12.57
C LEU A 180 -0.13 1.98 12.81
N TYR A 181 -0.58 0.75 13.08
CA TYR A 181 -1.99 0.45 13.32
C TYR A 181 -2.50 1.07 14.64
N PHE A 182 -1.75 0.94 15.73
CA PHE A 182 -2.07 1.59 17.00
C PHE A 182 -2.02 3.12 16.90
N HIS A 183 -1.08 3.70 16.13
CA HIS A 183 -1.06 5.13 15.88
C HIS A 183 -2.35 5.61 15.18
N MET A 184 -2.82 4.88 14.15
CA MET A 184 -4.11 5.16 13.50
C MET A 184 -5.32 5.02 14.45
N LEU A 185 -5.31 4.04 15.37
CA LEU A 185 -6.34 3.90 16.41
C LEU A 185 -6.35 5.07 17.42
N HIS A 186 -5.19 5.62 17.79
CA HIS A 186 -5.10 6.81 18.63
C HIS A 186 -5.61 8.06 17.90
N GLN A 187 -5.26 8.22 16.61
CA GLN A 187 -5.80 9.31 15.79
C GLN A 187 -7.33 9.19 15.63
N ARG A 188 -7.86 7.99 15.38
CA ARG A 188 -9.31 7.72 15.32
C ARG A 188 -10.01 8.23 16.58
N ARG A 189 -9.51 7.86 17.77
CA ARG A 189 -10.09 8.28 19.05
C ARG A 189 -10.14 9.81 19.13
N LYS A 190 -8.99 10.48 18.96
CA LYS A 190 -8.87 11.95 19.07
C LYS A 190 -9.74 12.73 18.06
N VAL A 191 -9.87 12.25 16.82
CA VAL A 191 -10.59 12.97 15.76
C VAL A 191 -12.11 12.74 15.83
N LEU A 192 -12.55 11.54 16.21
CA LEU A 192 -13.97 11.22 16.28
C LEU A 192 -14.62 11.62 17.61
N SER A 193 -13.93 11.52 18.76
CA SER A 193 -14.53 11.88 20.06
C SER A 193 -15.00 13.33 20.11
N HIS A 194 -14.15 14.28 19.71
CA HIS A 194 -14.50 15.69 19.64
C HIS A 194 -15.61 16.00 18.62
N THR A 195 -15.84 15.12 17.64
CA THR A 195 -16.96 15.26 16.71
C THR A 195 -18.28 14.75 17.32
N GLU A 196 -18.23 13.79 18.24
CA GLU A 196 -19.40 13.31 18.99
C GLU A 196 -19.76 14.24 20.18
N GLU A 197 -18.78 14.91 20.77
CA GLU A 197 -18.98 15.95 21.80
C GLU A 197 -19.71 17.16 21.21
N HIS A 198 -19.21 17.74 20.11
CA HIS A 198 -19.86 18.87 19.43
C HIS A 198 -21.30 18.57 19.00
N LYS A 199 -21.57 17.32 18.61
CA LYS A 199 -22.89 16.85 18.17
C LYS A 199 -23.82 16.39 19.32
N LYS A 200 -23.43 16.67 20.56
CA LYS A 200 -24.26 16.59 21.78
C LYS A 200 -24.50 17.97 22.42
N SER A 201 -23.88 19.02 21.88
CA SER A 201 -24.05 20.42 22.30
C SER A 201 -24.88 21.26 21.32
N GLU A 202 -25.34 20.65 20.22
CA GLU A 202 -26.36 21.14 19.27
C GLU A 202 -27.64 20.33 19.44
#